data_AF-A0A0K2RLX9-F1
#
_entry.id   AF-A0A0K2RLX9-F1
#
_cell.length_a   1.000
_cell.length_b   1.000
_cell.length_c   1.000
_cell.angle_alpha   90.00
_cell.angle_beta   90.00
_cell.angle_gamma   90.00
#
_symmetry.space_group_name_H-M   'P 1'
#
loop_
_entity.id
_entity.type
_entity.pdbx_description
1 polymer ?
#
loop_
_entity_poly.entity_id
_entity_poly.type
_entity_poly.pdbx_seq_one_letter_code
_entity_poly.pdbx_strand_id
1 'polypeptide(L)'
;MSVMLFFIAGSASIVPAVYAELFPTKIRTVGVGVPYSICVAVFGGTAPYLQTWLGSIGQANMFNVYAVILLAIGIAFAFMIPETKGKDLTH
;
A
#
# COMPACT_ATOMS: atom_id res chain seq x y z
N MET A 1 20.83 8.51 5.96
CA MET A 1 20.08 7.22 5.96
C MET A 1 19.32 7.00 7.27
N SER A 2 19.92 7.25 8.44
CA SER A 2 19.28 7.01 9.75
C SER A 2 18.01 7.84 10.00
N VAL A 3 17.96 9.11 9.56
CA VAL A 3 16.76 9.96 9.69
C VAL A 3 15.59 9.42 8.87
N MET A 4 15.83 8.97 7.64
CA MET A 4 14.80 8.36 6.79
C MET A 4 14.23 7.07 7.41
N LEU A 5 15.10 6.22 7.93
CA LEU A 5 14.70 4.96 8.58
C LEU A 5 13.84 5.20 9.82
N PHE A 6 14.08 6.30 10.55
CA PHE A 6 13.27 6.66 11.71
C PHE A 6 11.80 6.94 11.33
N PHE A 7 11.57 7.73 10.27
CA PHE A 7 10.21 7.99 9.77
C PHE A 7 9.53 6.73 9.23
N ILE A 8 10.27 5.89 8.50
CA ILE A 8 9.75 4.61 7.98
C ILE A 8 9.40 3.65 9.13
N ALA A 9 10.22 3.59 10.18
CA ALA A 9 9.96 2.75 11.35
C ALA A 9 8.67 3.17 12.08
N GLY A 10 8.42 4.47 12.20
CA GLY A 10 7.18 5.01 12.75
C GLY A 10 5.95 4.53 11.99
N SER A 11 5.94 4.64 10.66
CA SER A 11 4.81 4.18 9.85
C SER A 11 4.69 2.65 9.80
N ALA A 12 5.81 1.93 9.75
CA ALA A 12 5.83 0.47 9.64
C ALA A 12 5.41 -0.25 10.93
N SER A 13 5.47 0.41 12.09
CA SER A 13 5.04 -0.16 13.38
C SER A 13 3.53 -0.11 13.59
N ILE A 14 2.86 0.94 13.09
CA ILE A 14 1.42 1.18 13.30
C ILE A 14 0.57 0.31 12.38
N VAL A 15 0.94 0.22 11.11
CA VAL A 15 0.19 -0.50 10.06
C VAL A 15 -0.13 -1.97 10.44
N PRO A 16 0.82 -2.81 10.88
CA PRO A 16 0.53 -4.18 11.28
C PRO A 16 -0.24 -4.30 12.60
N ALA A 17 -0.23 -3.28 13.46
CA ALA A 17 -1.04 -3.22 14.68
C ALA A 17 -2.52 -2.97 14.33
N VAL A 18 -2.81 -2.07 13.40
CA VAL A 18 -4.19 -1.83 12.92
C VAL A 18 -4.75 -3.07 12.20
N TYR A 19 -3.93 -3.74 11.37
CA TYR A 19 -4.32 -5.02 10.77
C TYR A 19 -4.49 -6.16 11.79
N ALA A 20 -3.97 -6.02 13.01
CA ALA A 20 -4.18 -6.98 14.10
C ALA A 20 -5.61 -6.98 14.61
N GLU A 21 -6.18 -5.78 14.69
CA GLU A 21 -7.48 -5.53 15.28
C GLU A 21 -8.59 -5.85 14.28
N LEU A 22 -8.35 -5.66 12.98
CA LEU A 22 -9.35 -5.90 11.94
C LEU A 22 -9.62 -7.38 11.60
N PHE A 23 -8.68 -8.28 11.86
CA PHE A 23 -8.73 -9.65 11.32
C PHE A 23 -8.66 -10.72 12.41
N PRO A 24 -9.51 -11.77 12.33
CA PRO A 24 -9.44 -12.92 13.23
C PRO A 24 -8.05 -13.55 13.22
N THR A 25 -7.55 -13.92 14.41
CA THR A 25 -6.19 -14.47 14.63
C THR A 25 -5.82 -15.64 13.73
N LYS A 26 -6.80 -16.43 13.24
CA LYS A 26 -6.57 -17.58 12.35
C LYS A 26 -6.20 -17.22 10.91
N ILE A 27 -6.58 -16.03 10.44
CA ILE A 27 -6.42 -15.64 9.02
C ILE A 27 -5.70 -14.30 8.82
N ARG A 28 -5.26 -13.64 9.89
CA ARG A 28 -4.65 -12.29 9.84
C ARG A 28 -3.49 -12.16 8.85
N THR A 29 -2.57 -13.11 8.82
CA THR A 29 -1.40 -13.07 7.93
C THR A 29 -1.78 -13.32 6.47
N VAL A 30 -2.71 -14.23 6.20
CA VAL A 30 -3.15 -14.58 4.85
C VAL A 30 -4.09 -13.52 4.28
N GLY A 31 -5.02 -13.01 5.10
CA GLY A 31 -6.02 -12.01 4.70
C GLY A 31 -5.43 -10.67 4.31
N VAL A 32 -4.31 -10.26 4.92
CA VAL A 32 -3.58 -9.05 4.55
C VAL A 32 -2.50 -9.35 3.49
N GLY A 33 -1.79 -10.47 3.65
CA GLY A 33 -0.65 -10.82 2.82
C GLY A 33 -1.03 -11.13 1.36
N VAL A 34 -2.14 -11.83 1.12
CA VAL A 34 -2.58 -12.21 -0.24
C VAL A 34 -2.93 -10.99 -1.11
N PRO A 35 -3.87 -10.11 -0.72
CA PRO A 35 -4.19 -8.93 -1.52
C PRO A 35 -2.98 -7.99 -1.65
N TYR A 36 -2.17 -7.84 -0.59
CA TYR A 36 -0.94 -7.05 -0.65
C TYR A 36 0.03 -7.60 -1.69
N SER A 37 0.28 -8.92 -1.68
CA SER A 37 1.21 -9.57 -2.60
C SER A 37 0.74 -9.48 -4.05
N ILE A 38 -0.57 -9.59 -4.30
CA ILE A 38 -1.15 -9.43 -5.64
C ILE A 38 -0.96 -7.99 -6.12
N CYS A 39 -1.28 -6.99 -5.29
CA CYS A 39 -1.08 -5.58 -5.64
C CYS A 39 0.41 -5.25 -5.88
N VAL A 40 1.31 -5.75 -5.04
CA VAL A 40 2.76 -5.55 -5.20
C VAL A 40 3.27 -6.24 -6.47
N ALA A 41 2.79 -7.45 -6.79
CA ALA A 41 3.20 -8.13 -8.02
C ALA A 41 2.74 -7.37 -9.28
N VAL A 42 1.49 -6.89 -9.28
CA VAL A 42 0.90 -6.19 -10.44
C VAL A 42 1.43 -4.78 -10.60
N PHE A 43 1.51 -3.99 -9.53
CA PHE A 43 1.85 -2.57 -9.60
C PHE A 43 3.29 -2.28 -9.16
N GLY A 44 3.77 -2.93 -8.11
CA GLY A 44 5.14 -2.74 -7.60
C GLY A 44 6.20 -3.40 -8.48
N GLY A 45 5.95 -4.62 -8.95
CA GLY A 45 6.87 -5.37 -9.80
C GLY A 45 6.97 -4.84 -11.23
N THR A 46 5.87 -4.29 -11.75
CA THR A 46 5.84 -3.71 -13.11
C THR A 46 6.32 -2.26 -13.18
N ALA A 47 6.40 -1.57 -12.04
CA ALA A 47 6.86 -0.18 -11.94
C ALA A 47 8.24 0.06 -12.59
N PRO A 48 9.32 -0.69 -12.28
CA PRO A 48 10.63 -0.44 -12.89
C PRO A 48 10.65 -0.72 -14.40
N TYR A 49 9.84 -1.68 -14.87
CA TYR A 49 9.68 -1.97 -16.30
C TYR A 49 8.99 -0.81 -17.03
N LEU A 50 7.85 -0.35 -16.51
CA LEU A 50 7.13 0.82 -17.01
C LEU A 50 8.01 2.07 -16.99
N GLN A 51 8.75 2.30 -15.91
CA GLN A 51 9.65 3.46 -15.78
C GLN A 51 10.74 3.44 -16.85
N THR A 52 11.37 2.29 -17.10
CA THR A 52 12.43 2.14 -18.11
C THR A 52 11.87 2.31 -19.52
N TRP A 53 10.71 1.74 -19.80
CA TRP A 53 10.04 1.83 -21.10
C TRP A 53 9.55 3.26 -21.40
N LEU A 54 8.96 3.96 -20.42
CA LEU A 54 8.58 5.37 -20.58
C LEU A 54 9.80 6.27 -20.72
N GLY A 55 10.90 5.92 -20.04
CA GLY A 55 12.20 6.59 -20.19
C GLY A 55 12.78 6.45 -21.60
N SER A 56 12.68 5.27 -22.23
CA SER A 56 13.19 5.06 -23.59
C SER A 56 12.40 5.81 -24.66
N ILE A 57 11.14 6.16 -24.39
CA ILE A 57 10.27 6.97 -25.26
C ILE A 57 10.46 8.49 -25.00
N GLY A 58 11.33 8.86 -24.05
CA GLY A 58 11.57 10.26 -23.68
C GLY A 58 10.42 10.90 -22.87
N GLN A 59 9.46 10.09 -22.41
CA GLN A 59 8.27 10.52 -21.66
C GLN A 59 8.38 10.16 -20.17
N ALA A 60 9.49 10.48 -19.53
CA ALA A 60 9.72 10.20 -18.11
C ALA A 60 8.63 10.81 -17.18
N ASN A 61 8.03 11.93 -17.58
CA ASN A 61 6.94 12.57 -16.83
C ASN A 61 5.65 11.73 -16.79
N MET A 62 5.38 10.88 -17.80
CA MET A 62 4.20 10.02 -17.80
C MET A 62 4.25 8.99 -16.66
N PHE A 63 5.44 8.57 -16.22
CA PHE A 63 5.57 7.66 -15.08
C PHE A 63 5.21 8.35 -13.77
N ASN A 64 5.60 9.62 -13.61
CA ASN A 64 5.19 10.43 -12.47
C ASN A 64 3.67 10.65 -12.44
N VAL A 65 3.05 10.94 -13.59
CA VAL A 65 1.58 11.07 -13.68
C VAL A 65 0.89 9.75 -13.32
N TYR A 66 1.41 8.61 -13.83
CA TYR A 66 0.92 7.28 -13.48
C TYR A 66 1.02 7.00 -11.97
N ALA A 67 2.14 7.34 -11.33
CA ALA A 67 2.33 7.19 -9.89
C ALA A 67 1.38 8.08 -9.08
N VAL A 68 1.16 9.33 -9.51
CA VAL A 68 0.22 10.26 -8.87
C VAL A 68 -1.21 9.75 -8.97
N ILE A 69 -1.62 9.20 -10.11
CA ILE A 69 -2.95 8.61 -10.30
C ILE A 69 -3.13 7.40 -9.37
N LEU A 70 -2.13 6.51 -9.27
CA LEU A 70 -2.17 5.36 -8.36
C LEU A 70 -2.30 5.81 -6.89
N LEU A 71 -1.56 6.84 -6.49
CA LEU A 71 -1.67 7.42 -5.16
C LEU A 71 -3.05 8.03 -4.91
N ALA A 72 -3.61 8.75 -5.89
CA ALA A 72 -4.95 9.32 -5.79
C ALA A 72 -6.03 8.23 -5.66
N ILE A 73 -5.91 7.12 -6.41
CA ILE A 73 -6.78 5.95 -6.26
C ILE A 73 -6.61 5.35 -4.86
N GLY A 74 -5.38 5.20 -4.37
CA GLY A 74 -5.11 4.69 -3.02
C GLY A 74 -5.74 5.56 -1.93
N ILE A 75 -5.67 6.89 -2.07
CA ILE A 75 -6.32 7.85 -1.17
C ILE A 75 -7.85 7.72 -1.26
N ALA A 76 -8.41 7.65 -2.47
CA ALA A 76 -9.85 7.47 -2.66
C ALA A 76 -10.35 6.15 -2.03
N PHE A 77 -9.58 5.07 -2.16
CA PHE A 77 -9.86 3.80 -1.48
C PHE A 77 -9.71 3.93 0.03
N ALA A 78 -8.70 4.65 0.53
CA ALA A 78 -8.54 4.90 1.96
C ALA A 78 -9.75 5.65 2.56
N PHE A 79 -10.37 6.56 1.79
CA PHE A 79 -11.64 7.19 2.17
C PHE A 79 -12.86 6.25 2.09
N MET A 80 -12.81 5.23 1.22
CA MET A 80 -13.86 4.22 1.10
C MET A 80 -13.79 3.16 2.22
N ILE A 81 -12.63 3.01 2.88
CA ILE A 81 -12.50 2.11 4.03
C ILE A 81 -13.40 2.66 5.15
N PRO A 82 -14.44 1.93 5.58
CA PRO A 82 -15.27 2.35 6.68
C PRO A 82 -14.43 2.42 7.95
N GLU A 83 -14.50 3.57 8.62
CA GLU A 83 -13.84 3.83 9.89
C GLU A 83 -14.13 2.68 10.87
N THR A 84 -13.08 1.94 11.24
CA THR A 84 -13.14 0.78 12.14
C THR A 84 -12.88 1.19 13.60
N LYS A 85 -12.92 2.50 13.89
CA LYS A 85 -12.94 3.00 15.26
C LYS A 85 -14.32 2.74 15.89
N GLY A 86 -14.39 1.70 16.72
CA GLY A 86 -15.53 1.47 17.62
C GLY A 86 -16.49 0.34 17.27
N LYS A 87 -16.12 -0.61 16.40
CA LYS A 87 -16.88 -1.87 16.27
C LYS A 87 -16.31 -2.92 17.21
N ASP A 88 -17.17 -3.42 18.08
CA ASP A 88 -16.93 -4.52 19.00
C ASP A 88 -16.51 -5.77 18.21
N LEU A 89 -15.31 -6.29 18.48
CA LEU A 89 -14.71 -7.46 17.82
C LEU A 89 -15.12 -8.77 18.48
N THR A 90 -16.10 -8.72 19.38
CA THR A 90 -16.72 -9.89 20.00
C THR A 90 -18.13 -10.07 19.45
N HIS A 91 -18.25 -10.66 18.25
CA HIS A 91 -19.32 -11.60 17.88
C HIS A 91 -19.01 -12.31 16.56
#